data_AF-A0A158JHA3-F1
#
_entry.id   AF-A0A158JHA3-F1
#
_cell.length_a   1.000
_cell.length_b   1.000
_cell.length_c   1.000
_cell.angle_alpha   90.00
_cell.angle_beta   90.00
_cell.angle_gamma   90.00
#
_symmetry.space_group_name_H-M   'P 1'
#
loop_
_entity.id
_entity.type
_entity.pdbx_description
1 polymer ?
#
loop_
_entity_poly.entity_id
_entity_poly.type
_entity_poly.pdbx_seq_one_letter_code
_entity_poly.pdbx_strand_id
1 'polypeptide(L)'
;MAAGGNVSAASVGWLSAVPFLMAIIVMQILPLFVKGTGNLNRVASSTILISGLSIVLGAAFGDVSIALNIVLLVIAGATLYASQPPIWSTLNTIVSRKVAGRIVGTMNASGVIGGFSGSYLVGVARDVTGKFSAGLWVLGGCLILSSVLFLWVRQSQSLEVPAVA
;
A
#
# COMPACT_ATOMS: atom_id res chain seq x y z
N MET A 1 -16.48 -25.36 13.01
CA MET A 1 -17.31 -24.14 13.18
C MET A 1 -17.24 -23.75 14.66
N ALA A 2 -16.18 -23.06 15.09
CA ALA A 2 -16.01 -22.63 16.48
C ALA A 2 -14.94 -21.53 16.58
N ALA A 3 -15.15 -20.60 17.51
CA ALA A 3 -14.31 -19.46 17.90
C ALA A 3 -14.44 -18.15 17.09
N GLY A 4 -15.66 -17.76 16.70
CA GLY A 4 -16.01 -16.36 16.51
C GLY A 4 -16.40 -15.77 17.87
N GLY A 5 -15.41 -15.34 18.67
CA GLY A 5 -15.68 -14.59 19.90
C GLY A 5 -16.49 -13.33 19.58
N ASN A 6 -17.40 -12.96 20.51
CA ASN A 6 -18.35 -11.85 20.45
C ASN A 6 -17.69 -10.46 20.27
N VAL A 7 -16.99 -10.23 19.15
CA VAL A 7 -16.51 -8.91 18.76
C VAL A 7 -17.60 -8.32 17.87
N SER A 8 -18.33 -7.34 18.40
CA SER A 8 -19.34 -6.63 17.63
C SER A 8 -18.72 -6.08 16.34
N ALA A 9 -19.45 -6.16 15.22
CA ALA A 9 -19.02 -5.55 13.96
C ALA A 9 -18.62 -4.08 14.14
N ALA A 10 -19.25 -3.39 15.10
CA ALA A 10 -18.88 -2.02 15.51
C ALA A 10 -17.46 -1.94 16.09
N SER A 11 -17.06 -2.88 16.95
CA SER A 11 -15.72 -2.92 17.54
C SER A 11 -14.63 -3.18 16.51
N VAL A 12 -14.89 -4.06 15.53
CA VAL A 12 -13.98 -4.28 14.39
C VAL A 12 -13.87 -3.03 13.52
N GLY A 13 -15.00 -2.32 13.31
CA GLY A 13 -15.03 -1.05 12.59
C GLY A 13 -14.19 0.04 13.26
N TRP A 14 -14.37 0.24 14.57
CA TRP A 14 -13.56 1.19 15.35
C TRP A 14 -12.06 0.85 15.30
N LEU A 15 -11.72 -0.43 15.38
CA LEU A 15 -10.33 -0.87 15.31
C LEU A 15 -9.72 -0.65 13.92
N SER A 16 -10.52 -0.84 12.86
CA SER A 16 -10.12 -0.62 11.47
C SER A 16 -9.98 0.87 11.13
N ALA A 17 -10.65 1.76 11.85
CA ALA A 17 -10.54 3.21 11.66
C ALA A 17 -9.15 3.76 12.06
N VAL A 18 -8.48 3.11 13.01
CA VAL A 18 -7.17 3.57 13.53
C VAL A 18 -6.08 3.59 12.43
N PRO A 19 -5.89 2.53 11.63
CA PRO A 19 -4.99 2.57 10.47
C PRO A 19 -5.30 3.70 9.49
N PHE A 20 -6.57 3.96 9.21
CA PHE A 20 -6.97 5.02 8.26
C PHE A 20 -6.69 6.43 8.81
N LEU A 21 -6.96 6.68 10.09
CA LEU A 21 -6.63 7.96 10.73
C LEU A 21 -5.12 8.21 10.73
N MET A 22 -4.33 7.19 11.06
CA MET A 22 -2.86 7.29 11.01
C MET A 22 -2.36 7.45 9.57
N ALA A 23 -2.99 6.79 8.60
CA ALA A 23 -2.67 6.97 7.19
C ALA A 23 -2.87 8.42 6.74
N ILE A 24 -3.96 9.08 7.14
CA ILE A 24 -4.19 10.50 6.83
C ILE A 24 -3.04 11.37 7.37
N ILE A 25 -2.63 11.15 8.62
CA ILE A 25 -1.55 11.93 9.25
C ILE A 25 -0.22 11.70 8.51
N VAL A 26 0.15 10.44 8.27
CA VAL A 26 1.41 10.08 7.62
C VAL A 26 1.44 10.57 6.17
N MET A 27 0.31 10.53 5.46
CA MET A 27 0.18 11.02 4.09
C MET A 27 0.47 12.52 3.96
N GLN A 28 0.14 13.33 4.98
CA GLN A 28 0.43 14.76 4.99
C GLN A 28 1.86 15.09 5.44
N ILE A 29 2.41 14.29 6.34
CA ILE A 29 3.74 14.51 6.92
C ILE A 29 4.85 14.02 5.99
N LEU A 30 4.67 12.87 5.33
CA LEU A 30 5.70 12.25 4.50
C LEU A 30 6.23 13.20 3.39
N PRO A 31 5.40 13.94 2.63
CA PRO A 31 5.88 14.89 1.64
C PRO A 31 6.70 16.04 2.24
N LEU A 32 6.43 16.43 3.49
CA LEU A 32 7.18 17.48 4.19
C LEU A 32 8.59 17.01 4.58
N PHE A 33 8.73 15.77 5.01
CA PHE A 33 10.04 15.16 5.32
C PHE A 33 10.87 14.87 4.07
N VAL A 34 10.20 14.60 2.95
CA VAL A 34 10.83 14.18 1.69
C VAL A 34 11.22 15.37 0.80
N LYS A 35 10.93 16.61 1.24
CA LYS A 35 11.21 17.87 0.51
C LYS A 35 12.68 18.11 0.13
N GLY A 36 13.63 17.25 0.53
CA GLY A 36 15.04 17.33 0.12
C GLY A 36 15.61 16.06 -0.54
N THR A 37 14.84 14.97 -0.66
CA THR A 37 15.40 13.65 -1.04
C THR A 37 15.58 13.47 -2.57
N GLY A 38 15.11 14.43 -3.38
CA GLY A 38 15.29 14.46 -4.85
C GLY A 38 14.62 13.33 -5.65
N ASN A 39 14.20 12.24 -5.01
CA ASN A 39 13.67 11.04 -5.66
C ASN A 39 12.38 10.54 -4.98
N LEU A 40 11.26 11.21 -5.28
CA LEU A 40 9.91 10.84 -4.79
C LEU A 40 9.56 9.36 -5.05
N ASN A 41 10.01 8.79 -6.16
CA ASN A 41 9.80 7.37 -6.49
C ASN A 41 10.56 6.40 -5.57
N ARG A 42 11.78 6.74 -5.13
CA ARG A 42 12.52 5.90 -4.17
C ARG A 42 11.80 5.87 -2.84
N VAL A 43 11.30 7.02 -2.41
CA VAL A 43 10.48 7.12 -1.20
C VAL A 43 9.21 6.29 -1.32
N ALA A 44 8.50 6.37 -2.45
CA ALA A 44 7.31 5.53 -2.70
C ALA A 44 7.63 4.03 -2.66
N SER A 45 8.73 3.60 -3.28
CA SER A 45 9.17 2.20 -3.23
C SER A 45 9.51 1.77 -1.80
N SER A 46 10.25 2.59 -1.05
CA SER A 46 10.60 2.29 0.33
C SER A 46 9.38 2.18 1.23
N THR A 47 8.37 3.05 1.08
CA THR A 47 7.14 2.95 1.88
C THR A 47 6.30 1.73 1.53
N ILE A 48 6.20 1.36 0.25
CA ILE A 48 5.55 0.10 -0.18
C ILE A 48 6.29 -1.12 0.38
N LEU A 49 7.63 -1.07 0.41
CA LEU A 49 8.46 -2.13 0.99
C LEU A 49 8.19 -2.29 2.49
N ILE A 50 8.17 -1.18 3.23
CA ILE A 50 7.87 -1.16 4.66
C ILE A 50 6.48 -1.74 4.91
N SER A 51 5.49 -1.36 4.09
CA SER A 51 4.14 -1.91 4.18
C SER A 51 4.11 -3.44 4.00
N GLY A 52 4.77 -3.95 2.95
CA GLY A 52 4.88 -5.38 2.71
C GLY A 52 5.59 -6.13 3.84
N LEU A 53 6.69 -5.58 4.37
CA LEU A 53 7.39 -6.13 5.52
C LEU A 53 6.53 -6.16 6.77
N SER A 54 5.78 -5.10 7.06
CA SER A 54 4.86 -5.07 8.21
C SER A 54 3.76 -6.12 8.10
N ILE A 55 3.21 -6.35 6.90
CA ILE A 55 2.22 -7.42 6.67
C ILE A 55 2.85 -8.81 6.87
N VAL A 56 4.06 -9.04 6.34
CA VAL A 56 4.79 -10.32 6.50
C VAL A 56 5.13 -10.58 7.97
N LEU A 57 5.60 -9.56 8.69
CA LEU A 57 5.88 -9.66 10.11
C LEU A 57 4.60 -9.95 10.91
N GLY A 58 3.46 -9.37 10.52
CA GLY A 58 2.16 -9.68 11.12
C GLY A 58 1.72 -11.13 10.85
N ALA A 59 2.06 -11.66 9.67
CA ALA A 59 1.81 -13.05 9.33
C ALA A 59 2.68 -14.03 10.14
N ALA A 60 3.92 -13.65 10.45
CA ALA A 60 4.88 -14.47 11.19
C ALA A 60 4.69 -14.41 12.71
N PHE A 61 4.41 -13.23 13.26
CA PHE A 61 4.24 -12.98 14.70
C PHE A 61 2.78 -12.86 15.13
N GLY A 62 1.86 -13.31 14.26
CA GLY A 62 0.41 -13.28 14.44
C GLY A 62 -0.07 -13.79 15.80
N ASP A 63 0.58 -14.86 16.29
CA ASP A 63 0.16 -15.59 17.49
C ASP A 63 0.77 -15.04 18.79
N VAL A 64 1.70 -14.08 18.71
CA VAL A 64 2.46 -13.58 19.87
C VAL A 64 1.69 -12.50 20.63
N SER A 65 1.11 -11.52 19.92
CA SER A 65 0.36 -10.43 20.54
C SER A 65 -0.57 -9.72 19.55
N ILE A 66 -1.85 -9.62 19.91
CA ILE A 66 -2.86 -8.85 19.18
C ILE A 66 -2.45 -7.37 19.06
N ALA A 67 -1.89 -6.79 20.13
CA ALA A 67 -1.47 -5.38 20.12
C ALA A 67 -0.35 -5.13 19.11
N LEU A 68 0.60 -6.07 18.99
CA LEU A 68 1.68 -5.97 18.01
C LEU A 68 1.14 -6.05 16.58
N ASN A 69 0.22 -6.97 16.29
CA ASN A 69 -0.42 -7.04 14.98
C ASN A 69 -1.19 -5.76 14.62
N ILE A 70 -1.89 -5.15 15.56
CA ILE A 70 -2.60 -3.89 15.33
C ILE A 70 -1.60 -2.79 14.96
N VAL A 71 -0.48 -2.68 15.69
CA VAL A 71 0.57 -1.69 15.37
C VAL A 71 1.17 -1.95 13.99
N LEU A 72 1.48 -3.21 13.66
CA LEU A 72 2.01 -3.57 12.34
C LEU A 72 1.01 -3.26 11.23
N LEU A 73 -0.28 -3.48 11.45
CA LEU A 73 -1.34 -3.19 10.49
C LEU A 73 -1.54 -1.67 10.30
N VAL A 74 -1.41 -0.90 11.37
CA VAL A 74 -1.40 0.57 11.31
C VAL A 74 -0.20 1.07 10.50
N ILE A 75 1.00 0.55 10.75
CA ILE A 75 2.21 0.91 9.99
C ILE A 75 2.04 0.51 8.52
N ALA A 76 1.53 -0.70 8.26
CA ALA A 76 1.31 -1.19 6.91
C ALA A 76 0.33 -0.30 6.13
N GLY A 77 -0.81 0.03 6.75
CA GLY A 77 -1.80 0.93 6.15
C GLY A 77 -1.26 2.33 5.92
N ALA A 78 -0.62 2.92 6.93
CA ALA A 78 -0.12 4.27 6.84
C ALA A 78 0.96 4.44 5.75
N THR A 79 1.90 3.49 5.66
CA THR A 79 2.96 3.51 4.66
C THR A 79 2.44 3.21 3.24
N LEU A 80 1.45 2.32 3.12
CA LEU A 80 0.81 2.01 1.84
C LEU A 80 0.10 3.24 1.27
N TYR A 81 -0.74 3.90 2.07
CA TYR A 81 -1.47 5.09 1.62
C TYR A 81 -0.54 6.30 1.39
N ALA A 82 0.51 6.45 2.21
CA ALA A 82 1.47 7.53 2.03
C ALA A 82 2.32 7.40 0.75
N SER A 83 2.38 6.21 0.12
CA SER A 83 3.01 6.02 -1.20
C SER A 83 2.21 6.66 -2.35
N GLN A 84 0.89 6.85 -2.18
CA GLN A 84 0.01 7.37 -3.22
C GLN A 84 0.40 8.78 -3.69
N PRO A 85 0.57 9.80 -2.82
CA PRO A 85 0.88 11.15 -3.28
C PRO A 85 2.18 11.27 -4.11
N PRO A 86 3.31 10.64 -3.74
CA PRO A 86 4.50 10.61 -4.57
C PRO A 86 4.29 9.98 -5.97
N ILE A 87 3.52 8.90 -6.04
CA ILE A 87 3.19 8.21 -7.30
C ILE A 87 2.34 9.13 -8.18
N TRP A 88 1.27 9.72 -7.62
CA TRP A 88 0.39 10.63 -8.36
C TRP A 88 1.09 11.91 -8.79
N SER A 89 1.99 12.45 -7.98
CA SER A 89 2.83 13.60 -8.36
C SER A 89 3.68 13.27 -9.60
N THR A 90 4.33 12.11 -9.60
CA THR A 90 5.14 11.65 -10.73
C THR A 90 4.29 11.33 -11.97
N LEU A 91 3.09 10.76 -11.80
CA LEU A 91 2.18 10.54 -12.91
C LEU A 91 1.77 11.86 -13.58
N ASN A 92 1.50 12.90 -12.79
CA ASN A 92 1.12 14.21 -13.31
C ASN A 92 2.26 14.92 -14.07
N THR A 93 3.53 14.59 -13.82
CA THR A 93 4.65 15.16 -14.58
C THR A 93 4.90 14.46 -15.92
N ILE A 94 4.62 13.16 -16.02
CA ILE A 94 4.86 12.36 -17.24
C ILE A 94 3.66 12.33 -18.20
N VAL A 95 2.43 12.56 -17.70
CA VAL A 95 1.21 12.41 -18.48
C VAL A 95 0.75 13.74 -19.08
N SER A 96 0.70 13.81 -20.41
CA SER A 96 0.10 14.95 -21.11
C SER A 96 -1.42 15.02 -20.91
N ARG A 97 -1.96 16.23 -20.70
CA ARG A 97 -3.39 16.50 -20.48
C ARG A 97 -4.31 15.87 -21.54
N LYS A 98 -3.85 15.73 -22.79
CA LYS A 98 -4.64 15.16 -23.90
C LYS A 98 -4.93 13.65 -23.74
N VAL A 99 -4.08 12.91 -23.03
CA VAL A 99 -4.20 11.45 -22.85
C VAL A 99 -4.42 11.04 -21.41
N ALA A 100 -4.51 12.00 -20.49
CA ALA A 100 -4.62 11.76 -19.05
C ALA A 100 -5.83 10.90 -18.67
N GLY A 101 -7.01 11.21 -19.20
CA GLY A 101 -8.22 10.43 -18.93
C GLY A 101 -8.09 8.96 -19.34
N ARG A 102 -7.43 8.69 -20.48
CA ARG A 102 -7.21 7.31 -20.95
C ARG A 102 -6.26 6.54 -20.03
N ILE A 103 -5.16 7.17 -19.62
CA ILE A 103 -4.16 6.54 -18.73
C ILE A 103 -4.76 6.27 -17.35
N VAL A 104 -5.45 7.24 -16.77
CA VAL A 104 -6.11 7.10 -15.46
C VAL A 104 -7.21 6.05 -15.51
N GLY A 105 -7.97 5.96 -16.62
CA GLY A 105 -8.96 4.90 -16.83
C GLY A 105 -8.34 3.51 -16.87
N THR A 106 -7.26 3.32 -17.63
CA THR A 106 -6.54 2.04 -17.69
C THR A 106 -5.94 1.67 -16.32
N MET A 107 -5.41 2.64 -15.57
CA MET A 107 -4.89 2.40 -14.23
C MET A 107 -5.97 1.90 -13.27
N ASN A 108 -7.18 2.49 -13.31
CA ASN A 108 -8.30 2.03 -12.49
C ASN A 108 -8.78 0.63 -12.89
N ALA A 109 -8.85 0.32 -14.19
CA ALA A 109 -9.20 -1.01 -14.67
C ALA A 109 -8.20 -2.08 -14.16
N SER A 110 -6.89 -1.79 -14.26
CA SER A 110 -5.85 -2.65 -13.70
C SER A 110 -5.97 -2.80 -12.17
N GLY A 111 -6.33 -1.73 -11.47
CA GLY A 111 -6.58 -1.74 -10.02
C GLY A 111 -7.71 -2.67 -9.62
N VAL A 112 -8.83 -2.66 -10.35
CA VAL A 112 -9.96 -3.57 -10.11
C VAL A 112 -9.58 -5.02 -10.37
N ILE A 113 -8.85 -5.29 -11.46
CA ILE A 113 -8.35 -6.64 -11.78
C ILE A 113 -7.41 -7.14 -10.67
N GLY A 114 -6.51 -6.28 -10.19
CA GLY A 114 -5.60 -6.58 -9.09
C GLY A 114 -6.36 -6.83 -7.78
N GLY A 115 -7.36 -6.02 -7.46
CA GLY A 115 -8.21 -6.19 -6.28
C GLY A 115 -8.96 -7.54 -6.30
N PHE A 116 -9.58 -7.88 -7.42
CA PHE A 116 -10.25 -9.15 -7.60
C PHE A 116 -9.28 -10.34 -7.48
N SER A 117 -8.17 -10.30 -8.22
CA SER A 117 -7.18 -11.37 -8.22
C SER A 117 -6.53 -11.55 -6.85
N GLY A 118 -6.24 -10.44 -6.15
CA GLY A 118 -5.69 -10.44 -4.81
C GLY A 118 -6.63 -11.06 -3.79
N SER A 119 -7.89 -10.65 -3.75
CA SER A 119 -8.89 -11.24 -2.86
C SER A 119 -9.12 -12.73 -3.15
N TYR A 120 -9.13 -13.13 -4.42
CA TYR A 120 -9.25 -14.53 -4.82
C TYR A 120 -8.06 -15.37 -4.36
N LEU A 121 -6.83 -14.93 -4.62
CA LEU A 121 -5.61 -15.64 -4.20
C LEU A 121 -5.51 -15.76 -2.67
N VAL A 122 -5.86 -14.70 -1.94
CA VAL A 122 -5.93 -14.73 -0.47
C VAL A 122 -6.98 -15.73 0.02
N GLY A 123 -8.14 -15.78 -0.64
CA GLY A 123 -9.19 -16.76 -0.35
C GLY A 123 -8.72 -18.19 -0.55
N VAL A 124 -8.16 -18.51 -1.72
CA VAL A 124 -7.61 -19.83 -2.03
C VAL A 124 -6.50 -20.22 -1.04
N ALA A 125 -5.59 -19.30 -0.72
CA ALA A 125 -4.52 -19.55 0.25
C ALA A 125 -5.08 -19.88 1.64
N ARG A 126 -6.16 -19.20 2.05
CA ARG A 126 -6.87 -19.49 3.31
C ARG A 126 -7.59 -20.83 3.26
N ASP A 127 -8.24 -21.17 2.16
CA ASP A 127 -9.01 -22.40 2.01
C ASP A 127 -8.12 -23.65 2.00
N VAL A 128 -6.95 -23.57 1.35
CA VAL A 128 -5.98 -24.68 1.30
C VAL A 128 -5.25 -24.89 2.62
N THR A 129 -4.86 -23.82 3.30
CA THR A 129 -4.05 -23.91 4.53
C THR A 129 -4.89 -23.97 5.81
N GLY A 130 -6.16 -23.58 5.75
CA GLY A 130 -7.03 -23.37 6.91
C GLY A 130 -6.62 -22.21 7.82
N LYS A 131 -5.59 -21.42 7.45
CA LYS A 131 -5.02 -20.36 8.29
C LYS A 131 -5.16 -18.99 7.62
N PHE A 132 -5.58 -17.99 8.41
CA PHE A 132 -5.66 -16.61 7.94
C PHE A 132 -4.28 -16.01 7.60
N SER A 133 -3.23 -16.42 8.33
CA SER A 133 -1.86 -15.95 8.10
C SER A 133 -1.34 -16.26 6.71
N ALA A 134 -1.80 -17.34 6.06
CA ALA A 134 -1.41 -17.67 4.68
C ALA A 134 -1.83 -16.57 3.68
N GLY A 135 -2.99 -15.95 3.90
CA GLY A 135 -3.44 -14.81 3.12
C GLY A 135 -2.54 -13.58 3.30
N LEU A 136 -2.06 -13.33 4.52
CA LEU A 136 -1.14 -12.24 4.82
C LEU A 136 0.24 -12.47 4.18
N TRP A 137 0.74 -13.71 4.14
CA TRP A 137 1.97 -14.05 3.41
C TRP A 137 1.87 -13.74 1.92
N VAL A 138 0.74 -14.08 1.28
CA VAL A 138 0.49 -13.75 -0.13
C VAL A 138 0.43 -12.25 -0.35
N LEU A 139 -0.34 -11.52 0.47
CA LEU A 139 -0.45 -10.06 0.39
C LEU A 139 0.91 -9.37 0.56
N GLY A 140 1.63 -9.70 1.63
CA GLY A 140 2.93 -9.13 1.94
C GLY A 140 3.96 -9.43 0.86
N GLY A 141 3.97 -10.65 0.33
CA GLY A 141 4.82 -11.05 -0.80
C GLY A 141 4.53 -10.24 -2.07
N CYS A 142 3.25 -10.03 -2.41
CA CYS A 142 2.87 -9.20 -3.56
C CYS A 142 3.27 -7.74 -3.38
N LEU A 143 3.15 -7.18 -2.17
CA LEU A 143 3.59 -5.82 -1.84
C LEU A 143 5.11 -5.66 -2.00
N ILE A 144 5.89 -6.61 -1.50
CA ILE A 144 7.35 -6.61 -1.65
C ILE A 144 7.72 -6.72 -3.13
N LEU A 145 7.10 -7.63 -3.88
CA LEU A 145 7.32 -7.77 -5.33
C LEU A 145 6.98 -6.46 -6.05
N SER A 146 5.87 -5.81 -5.70
CA SER A 146 5.47 -4.52 -6.26
C SER A 146 6.50 -3.43 -5.96
N SER A 147 7.09 -3.41 -4.76
CA SER A 147 8.15 -2.45 -4.43
C SER A 147 9.39 -2.65 -5.29
N VAL A 148 9.80 -3.90 -5.54
CA VAL A 148 10.94 -4.24 -6.41
C VAL A 148 10.66 -3.82 -7.85
N LEU A 149 9.47 -4.14 -8.37
CA LEU A 149 9.04 -3.70 -9.71
C LEU A 149 9.02 -2.18 -9.83
N PHE A 150 8.62 -1.48 -8.77
CA PHE A 150 8.60 -0.01 -8.76
C PHE A 150 10.01 0.58 -8.84
N LEU A 151 11.04 -0.07 -8.28
CA LEU A 151 12.44 0.34 -8.44
C LEU A 151 12.95 0.18 -9.88
N TRP A 152 12.39 -0.78 -10.63
CA TRP A 152 12.76 -1.03 -12.03
C TRP A 152 12.12 -0.05 -13.01
N VAL A 153 11.11 0.72 -12.58
CA VAL A 153 10.53 1.78 -13.41
C VAL A 153 11.58 2.86 -13.66
N ARG A 154 12.08 2.87 -14.90
CA ARG A 154 13.15 3.76 -15.36
C ARG A 154 12.66 5.20 -15.32
N GLN A 155 13.45 6.08 -14.69
CA GLN A 155 13.14 7.50 -14.60
C GLN A 155 13.19 8.14 -15.99
N SER A 156 12.09 8.74 -16.44
CA SER A 156 12.20 9.86 -17.36
C SER A 156 12.55 11.06 -16.51
N GLN A 157 13.81 11.49 -16.58
CA GLN A 157 14.27 12.74 -15.98
C GLN A 157 13.32 13.86 -16.39
N SER A 158 12.90 14.67 -15.42
CA SER A 158 12.15 15.90 -15.68
C SER A 158 12.94 16.73 -16.69
N LEU A 159 12.37 16.95 -17.87
CA LEU A 159 12.72 18.09 -18.69
C LEU A 159 12.55 19.32 -17.80
N GLU A 160 13.60 20.13 -17.65
CA GLU A 160 13.52 21.45 -17.06
C GLU A 160 12.32 22.17 -17.70
N VAL A 161 11.29 22.45 -16.92
CA VAL A 161 10.25 23.38 -17.37
C VAL A 161 10.92 24.75 -17.28
N PRO A 162 11.16 25.44 -18.41
CA PRO A 162 11.73 26.78 -18.37
C PRO A 162 10.79 27.64 -17.53
N ALA A 163 11.36 28.41 -16.61
CA ALA A 163 10.62 29.43 -15.88
C ALA A 163 9.83 30.26 -16.91
N VAL A 164 8.51 30.26 -16.78
CA VAL A 164 7.66 31.16 -17.56
C VAL A 164 8.01 32.57 -17.09
N ALA A 165 8.70 33.30 -17.95
CA ALA A 165 9.00 34.73 -17.83
C ALA A 165 7.75 35.57 -18.07
#